data_AF-A0A372RF24-F1
#
_entry.id   AF-A0A372RF24-F1
#
_cell.length_a   1.000
_cell.length_b   1.000
_cell.length_c   1.000
_cell.angle_alpha   90.00
_cell.angle_beta   90.00
_cell.angle_gamma   90.00
#
_symmetry.space_group_name_H-M   'P 1'
#
loop_
_entity.id
_entity.type
_entity.pdbx_description
1 polymer ?
#
loop_
_entity_poly.entity_id
_entity_poly.type
_entity_poly.pdbx_seq_one_letter_code
_entity_poly.pdbx_strand_id
1 'polypeptide(L)'
;MKYAHKGNLSQYLSKNPKLSWKVKFGLILDIATGLADIHRAGLIHADFHSGNILVSAGGKALISDLGLSKKLNSSTYPATTEIYGVIPYVAPELFRRKTGYSQAADIYSFGIVLW
;
A
#
# COMPACT_ATOMS: atom_id res chain seq x y z
N MET A 1 -18.07 7.35 1.54
CA MET A 1 -16.63 7.66 1.37
C MET A 1 -16.49 8.97 0.61
N LYS A 2 -15.43 9.75 0.86
CA LYS A 2 -15.15 10.97 0.06
C LYS A 2 -14.56 10.56 -1.30
N TYR A 3 -14.99 11.19 -2.37
CA TYR A 3 -14.46 10.92 -3.71
C TYR A 3 -13.08 11.55 -3.90
N ALA A 4 -12.11 10.75 -4.37
CA ALA A 4 -10.75 11.22 -4.65
C ALA A 4 -10.66 11.76 -6.08
N HIS A 5 -10.94 13.05 -6.26
CA HIS A 5 -11.02 13.69 -7.58
C HIS A 5 -9.75 13.57 -8.45
N LYS A 6 -8.57 13.32 -7.86
CA LYS A 6 -7.31 13.18 -8.59
C LYS A 6 -6.97 11.73 -8.97
N GLY A 7 -7.86 10.78 -8.68
CA GLY A 7 -7.68 9.37 -8.98
C GLY A 7 -6.69 8.67 -8.05
N ASN A 8 -6.15 7.54 -8.49
CA ASN A 8 -5.10 6.82 -7.76
C ASN A 8 -3.70 7.39 -8.07
N LEU A 9 -2.71 6.97 -7.29
CA LEU A 9 -1.33 7.46 -7.36
C LEU A 9 -0.71 7.19 -8.73
N SER A 10 -0.94 6.01 -9.32
CA SER A 10 -0.46 5.68 -10.67
C SER A 10 -0.95 6.71 -11.70
N GLN A 11 -2.27 6.93 -11.76
CA GLN A 11 -2.88 7.91 -12.66
C GLN A 11 -2.41 9.34 -12.37
N TYR A 12 -2.27 9.69 -11.09
CA TYR A 12 -1.81 11.00 -10.67
C TYR A 12 -0.38 11.27 -11.13
N LEU A 13 0.53 10.32 -10.97
CA LEU A 13 1.92 10.43 -11.42
C LEU A 13 2.02 10.50 -12.95
N SER A 14 1.26 9.68 -13.69
CA SER A 14 1.23 9.75 -15.16
C SER A 14 0.76 11.10 -15.69
N LYS A 15 -0.21 11.74 -15.02
CA LYS A 15 -0.69 13.09 -15.37
C LYS A 15 0.26 14.20 -14.94
N ASN A 16 1.18 13.94 -14.01
CA ASN A 16 2.08 14.93 -13.43
C ASN A 16 3.55 14.45 -13.50
N PRO A 17 4.14 14.27 -14.69
CA PRO A 17 5.48 13.68 -14.83
C PRO A 17 6.61 14.55 -14.24
N LYS A 18 6.37 15.85 -14.03
CA LYS A 18 7.36 16.83 -13.55
C LYS A 18 7.07 17.30 -12.12
N LEU A 19 6.61 16.42 -11.23
CA LEU A 19 6.41 16.77 -9.82
C LEU A 19 7.74 17.19 -9.16
N SER A 20 7.69 18.28 -8.40
CA SER A 20 8.82 18.70 -7.58
C SER A 20 9.09 17.67 -6.47
N TRP A 21 10.36 17.58 -6.05
CA TRP A 21 10.76 16.73 -4.94
C TRP A 21 9.99 17.01 -3.65
N LYS A 22 9.65 18.28 -3.40
CA LYS A 22 8.83 18.67 -2.25
C LYS A 22 7.45 18.00 -2.27
N VAL A 23 6.79 17.95 -3.42
CA VAL A 23 5.48 17.30 -3.54
C VAL A 23 5.62 15.78 -3.43
N LYS A 24 6.63 15.19 -4.08
CA LYS A 24 6.92 13.74 -3.96
C LYS A 24 7.15 13.33 -2.51
N PHE A 25 7.97 14.09 -1.77
CA PHE A 25 8.23 13.83 -0.36
C PHE A 25 6.96 13.94 0.49
N GLY A 26 6.10 14.92 0.22
CA GLY A 26 4.79 15.03 0.87
C GLY A 26 3.91 13.80 0.64
N LEU A 27 3.85 13.30 -0.59
CA LEU A 27 3.11 12.06 -0.90
C LEU A 27 3.70 10.85 -0.17
N ILE A 28 5.02 10.69 -0.17
CA ILE A 28 5.70 9.59 0.52
C ILE A 28 5.39 9.63 2.03
N LEU A 29 5.45 10.81 2.65
CA LEU A 29 5.14 10.99 4.06
C LEU A 29 3.68 10.63 4.38
N ASP A 30 2.73 11.09 3.56
CA ASP A 30 1.32 10.76 3.70
C ASP A 30 1.09 9.23 3.60
N ILE A 31 1.71 8.59 2.60
CA ILE A 31 1.60 7.14 2.37
C ILE A 31 2.20 6.35 3.54
N ALA A 32 3.40 6.70 3.98
CA ALA A 32 4.08 6.04 5.10
C ALA A 32 3.28 6.18 6.40
N THR A 33 2.74 7.38 6.66
CA THR A 33 1.91 7.64 7.84
C THR A 33 0.63 6.81 7.80
N GLY A 34 -0.07 6.78 6.66
CA GLY A 34 -1.28 5.98 6.51
C GLY A 34 -1.01 4.48 6.70
N LEU A 35 0.10 3.96 6.18
CA LEU A 35 0.42 2.54 6.30
C LEU A 35 0.79 2.18 7.74
N ALA A 36 1.53 3.07 8.41
CA ALA A 36 1.82 2.93 9.83
C ALA A 36 0.56 2.96 10.70
N ASP A 37 -0.45 3.77 10.36
CA ASP A 37 -1.73 3.80 11.06
C ASP A 37 -2.51 2.49 10.90
N ILE A 38 -2.54 1.92 9.69
CA ILE A 38 -3.12 0.59 9.43
C ILE A 38 -2.41 -0.47 10.28
N HIS A 39 -1.07 -0.45 10.29
CA HIS A 39 -0.28 -1.41 11.06
C HIS A 39 -0.50 -1.26 12.57
N ARG A 40 -0.59 -0.03 13.08
CA ARG A 40 -0.88 0.27 14.50
C ARG A 40 -2.29 -0.16 14.90
N ALA A 41 -3.24 -0.15 13.97
CA ALA A 41 -4.58 -0.71 14.18
C ALA A 41 -4.59 -2.25 14.20
N GLY A 42 -3.42 -2.91 14.11
CA GLY A 42 -3.31 -4.37 14.09
C GLY A 42 -3.80 -4.97 12.78
N LEU A 43 -3.68 -4.24 11.67
CA LEU A 43 -4.06 -4.71 10.34
C LEU A 43 -2.83 -4.90 9.46
N ILE A 44 -2.97 -5.81 8.49
CA ILE A 44 -2.11 -5.97 7.32
C ILE A 44 -2.97 -5.57 6.12
N HIS A 45 -2.48 -4.74 5.23
CA HIS A 45 -3.22 -4.34 4.03
C HIS A 45 -3.34 -5.51 3.04
N ALA A 46 -2.25 -6.25 2.82
CA ALA A 46 -2.15 -7.45 1.98
C ALA A 46 -2.36 -7.27 0.46
N ASP A 47 -2.65 -6.05 0.02
CA ASP A 47 -2.78 -5.68 -1.41
C ASP A 47 -2.35 -4.22 -1.61
N PHE A 48 -1.17 -3.89 -1.08
CA PHE A 48 -0.68 -2.53 -1.07
C PHE A 48 0.01 -2.20 -2.40
N HIS A 49 -0.53 -1.27 -3.18
CA HIS A 49 0.06 -0.85 -4.45
C HIS A 49 -0.42 0.55 -4.86
N SER A 50 0.21 1.15 -5.88
CA SER A 50 -0.10 2.52 -6.33
C SER A 50 -1.52 2.73 -6.88
N GLY A 51 -2.25 1.64 -7.16
CA GLY A 51 -3.67 1.68 -7.53
C GLY A 51 -4.62 1.84 -6.34
N ASN A 52 -4.20 1.38 -5.15
CA ASN A 52 -4.95 1.47 -3.90
C ASN A 52 -4.57 2.69 -3.05
N ILE A 53 -3.70 3.56 -3.58
CA ILE A 53 -3.37 4.85 -2.98
C ILE A 53 -4.10 5.93 -3.77
N LEU A 54 -5.04 6.63 -3.13
CA LEU A 54 -5.82 7.71 -3.71
C LEU A 54 -5.18 9.08 -3.46
N VAL A 55 -5.35 10.01 -4.38
CA VAL A 55 -4.91 11.40 -4.21
C VAL A 55 -6.13 12.30 -4.04
N SER A 56 -6.20 12.95 -2.87
CA SER A 56 -7.29 13.88 -2.55
C SER A 56 -7.21 15.16 -3.40
N ALA A 57 -8.29 15.94 -3.44
CA ALA A 57 -8.30 17.24 -4.12
C ALA A 57 -7.18 18.17 -3.60
N GLY A 58 -6.92 18.14 -2.28
CA GLY A 58 -5.84 18.88 -1.62
C GLY A 58 -4.43 18.35 -1.90
N GLY A 59 -4.28 17.29 -2.69
CA GLY A 59 -2.97 16.72 -3.04
C GLY A 59 -2.38 15.78 -2.00
N LYS A 60 -3.13 15.42 -0.95
CA LYS A 60 -2.71 14.41 0.02
C LYS A 60 -2.94 12.99 -0.49
N ALA A 61 -2.02 12.08 -0.19
CA ALA A 61 -2.18 10.66 -0.46
C ALA A 61 -2.99 9.98 0.65
N LEU A 62 -3.85 9.03 0.29
CA LEU A 62 -4.75 8.31 1.19
C LEU A 62 -4.76 6.84 0.79
N ILE A 63 -4.55 5.93 1.74
CA ILE A 63 -4.64 4.50 1.47
C ILE A 63 -6.12 4.10 1.44
N SER A 64 -6.47 3.20 0.51
CA SER A 64 -7.82 2.72 0.26
C SER A 64 -7.84 1.22 0.03
N ASP A 65 -9.04 0.66 -0.11
CA ASP A 65 -9.28 -0.77 -0.36
C ASP A 65 -8.70 -1.72 0.70
N LEU A 66 -9.42 -1.81 1.82
CA LEU A 66 -9.12 -2.75 2.89
C LEU A 66 -9.87 -4.10 2.71
N GLY A 67 -10.36 -4.41 1.50
CA GLY A 67 -11.16 -5.61 1.23
C GLY A 67 -10.40 -6.92 1.46
N LEU A 68 -9.08 -6.91 1.24
CA LEU A 68 -8.19 -8.04 1.47
C LEU A 68 -7.42 -7.96 2.80
N SER A 69 -7.69 -6.92 3.59
CA SER A 69 -6.96 -6.69 4.84
C SER A 69 -7.17 -7.80 5.85
N LYS A 70 -6.12 -8.04 6.64
CA LYS A 70 -6.07 -9.15 7.59
C LYS A 70 -5.80 -8.63 8.99
N LYS A 71 -6.52 -9.16 10.00
CA LYS A 71 -6.31 -8.82 11.41
C LYS A 71 -5.12 -9.57 11.98
N LEU A 72 -4.22 -8.86 12.62
CA LEU A 72 -3.07 -9.43 13.28
C LEU A 72 -3.52 -10.16 14.55
N ASN A 73 -3.79 -11.47 14.45
CA ASN A 73 -4.01 -12.33 15.62
C ASN A 73 -2.68 -12.80 16.23
N SER A 74 -1.59 -12.76 15.44
CA SER A 74 -0.19 -13.07 15.78
C SER A 74 0.74 -12.39 14.75
N SER A 75 2.07 -12.42 14.95
CA SER A 75 3.06 -11.71 14.12
C SER A 75 2.99 -12.03 12.61
N THR A 76 2.49 -13.21 12.22
CA THR A 76 2.35 -13.64 10.82
C THR A 76 1.15 -14.57 10.66
N TYR A 77 0.44 -14.46 9.54
CA TYR A 77 -0.57 -15.45 9.18
C TYR A 77 0.05 -16.82 8.85
N PRO A 78 -0.72 -17.92 8.99
CA PRO A 78 -0.32 -19.22 8.45
C PRO A 78 -0.01 -19.12 6.96
N ALA A 79 0.88 -19.99 6.49
CA ALA A 79 1.14 -20.12 5.06
C ALA A 79 -0.17 -20.36 4.30
N THR A 80 -0.37 -19.63 3.21
CA THR A 80 -1.52 -19.75 2.32
C THR A 80 -1.06 -20.27 0.97
N THR A 81 -1.90 -21.11 0.33
CA THR A 81 -1.69 -21.54 -1.05
C THR A 81 -2.11 -20.48 -2.06
N GLU A 82 -2.99 -19.56 -1.64
CA GLU A 82 -3.52 -18.49 -2.46
C GLU A 82 -2.72 -17.21 -2.22
N ILE A 83 -2.19 -16.66 -3.32
CA ILE A 83 -1.49 -15.38 -3.38
C ILE A 83 -2.43 -14.39 -4.05
N TYR A 84 -2.78 -13.35 -3.30
CA TYR A 84 -3.57 -12.22 -3.75
C TYR A 84 -2.69 -10.99 -3.94
N GLY A 85 -3.24 -10.05 -4.70
CA GLY A 85 -2.66 -8.75 -4.97
C GLY A 85 -1.91 -8.66 -6.29
N VAL A 86 -1.41 -7.45 -6.58
CA VAL A 86 -0.77 -7.14 -7.86
C VAL A 86 0.67 -7.65 -7.85
N ILE A 87 0.97 -8.71 -8.63
CA ILE A 87 2.22 -9.49 -8.60
C ILE A 87 3.51 -8.66 -8.40
N PRO A 88 3.77 -7.57 -9.15
CA PRO A 88 4.95 -6.73 -8.93
C PRO A 88 5.15 -6.21 -7.50
N TYR A 89 4.07 -6.03 -6.74
CA TYR A 89 4.08 -5.51 -5.37
C TYR A 89 4.10 -6.62 -4.32
N VAL A 90 3.92 -7.90 -4.71
CA VAL A 90 3.84 -9.01 -3.75
C VAL A 90 5.24 -9.36 -3.24
N ALA A 91 5.35 -9.46 -1.91
CA ALA A 91 6.61 -9.76 -1.26
C ALA A 91 7.14 -11.18 -1.59
N PRO A 92 8.45 -11.35 -1.82
CA PRO A 92 9.04 -12.60 -2.33
C PRO A 92 8.81 -13.79 -1.39
N GLU A 93 8.72 -13.57 -0.08
CA GLU A 93 8.47 -14.61 0.92
C GLU A 93 7.11 -15.29 0.77
N LEU A 94 6.11 -14.61 0.21
CA LEU A 94 4.78 -15.17 -0.02
C LEU A 94 4.81 -16.24 -1.12
N PHE A 95 5.64 -16.07 -2.15
CA PHE A 95 5.84 -17.09 -3.18
C PHE A 95 6.55 -18.34 -2.67
N ARG A 96 7.33 -18.22 -1.59
CA ARG A 96 8.01 -19.36 -0.96
C ARG A 96 7.07 -20.22 -0.13
N ARG A 97 5.83 -19.76 0.15
CA ARG A 97 4.79 -20.47 0.91
C ARG A 97 5.25 -20.99 2.28
N LYS A 98 6.26 -20.34 2.88
CA LYS A 98 6.75 -20.66 4.23
C LYS A 98 6.03 -19.87 5.31
N THR A 99 5.51 -18.69 4.95
CA THR A 99 4.83 -17.75 5.84
C THR A 99 3.61 -17.17 5.13
N GLY A 100 2.60 -16.75 5.89
CA GLY A 100 1.49 -15.98 5.36
C GLY A 100 1.82 -14.49 5.27
N TYR A 101 0.80 -13.72 4.93
CA TYR A 101 0.85 -12.26 4.93
C TYR A 101 1.26 -11.71 6.30
N SER A 102 2.06 -10.65 6.27
CA SER A 102 2.59 -9.96 7.44
C SER A 102 2.69 -8.47 7.15
N GLN A 103 2.88 -7.66 8.20
CA GLN A 103 3.15 -6.24 8.02
C GLN A 103 4.45 -5.98 7.23
N ALA A 104 5.45 -6.87 7.36
CA ALA A 104 6.69 -6.78 6.58
C ALA A 104 6.44 -6.95 5.07
N ALA A 105 5.44 -7.76 4.67
CA ALA A 105 5.06 -7.88 3.27
C ALA A 105 4.50 -6.56 2.72
N ASP A 106 3.68 -5.83 3.50
CA ASP A 106 3.23 -4.49 3.09
C ASP A 106 4.40 -3.50 2.97
N ILE A 107 5.44 -3.62 3.81
CA ILE A 107 6.65 -2.78 3.73
C ILE A 107 7.44 -3.06 2.45
N TYR A 108 7.53 -4.32 2.02
CA TYR A 108 8.09 -4.64 0.70
C TYR A 108 7.30 -3.94 -0.41
N SER A 109 5.98 -4.07 -0.40
CA SER A 109 5.11 -3.42 -1.38
C SER A 109 5.24 -1.90 -1.37
N PHE A 110 5.40 -1.29 -0.19
CA PHE A 110 5.71 0.13 -0.05
C PHE A 110 7.04 0.48 -0.70
N GLY A 111 8.08 -0.35 -0.55
CA GLY A 111 9.34 -0.20 -1.29
C GLY A 111 9.15 -0.16 -2.81
N ILE A 112 8.28 -1.02 -3.35
CA ILE A 112 7.94 -1.01 -4.79
C ILE A 112 7.18 0.25 -5.20
N VAL A 113 6.31 0.82 -4.35
CA VAL A 113 5.65 2.11 -4.60
C VAL A 113 6.63 3.27 -4.69
N LEU A 114 7.77 3.18 -3.99
CA LEU A 114 8.80 4.23 -3.98
C LEU A 114 9.77 4.17 -5.18
N TRP A 115 9.80 3.06 -5.92
CA TRP A 115 10.69 2.85 -7.07
C TRP A 115 10.18 3.57 -8.32
#